data_AF-A0A7V3D5D8-F1
#
_entry.id   AF-A0A7V3D5D8-F1
#
_cell.length_a   1.000
_cell.length_b   1.000
_cell.length_c   1.000
_cell.angle_alpha   90.00
_cell.angle_beta   90.00
_cell.angle_gamma   90.00
#
_symmetry.space_group_name_H-M   'P 1'
#
loop_
_entity.id
_entity.type
_entity.pdbx_description
1 polymer ?
#
loop_
_entity_poly.entity_id
_entity_poly.type
_entity_poly.pdbx_seq_one_letter_code
_entity_poly.pdbx_strand_id
1 'polypeptide(L)' 'MDSLILQTGPATTVRLVNKQISGRRVTEVSLMPAGLLDMLADRDIADLYAYLKSLGSPAAEGPKKAG' A
#
# COMPACT_ATOMS: atom_id res chain seq x y z
N MET A 1 3.79 -19.94 -0.99
CA MET A 1 3.73 -18.47 -1.20
C MET A 1 4.12 -18.22 -2.63
N ASP A 2 3.15 -18.28 -3.54
CA ASP A 2 3.42 -18.57 -4.95
C ASP A 2 3.37 -17.31 -5.84
N SER A 3 2.78 -16.23 -5.35
CA SER A 3 2.81 -14.91 -5.99
C SER A 3 2.62 -13.79 -4.98
N LEU A 4 3.23 -12.64 -5.25
CA LEU A 4 3.06 -11.37 -4.53
C LEU A 4 2.17 -10.44 -5.36
N ILE A 5 1.23 -9.74 -4.72
CA ILE A 5 0.42 -8.70 -5.37
C ILE A 5 0.97 -7.35 -4.90
N LEU A 6 1.38 -6.49 -5.83
CA LEU A 6 1.86 -5.14 -5.55
C LEU A 6 0.92 -4.14 -6.18
N GLN A 7 0.52 -3.13 -5.42
CA GLN A 7 -0.05 -1.92 -6.00
C GLN A 7 1.09 -0.96 -6.31
N THR A 8 1.23 -0.59 -7.58
CA THR A 8 2.24 0.38 -8.05
C THR A 8 1.63 1.76 -8.35
N GLY A 9 0.32 1.91 -8.17
CA GLY A 9 -0.42 3.15 -8.29
C GLY A 9 -1.89 2.96 -7.88
N PRO A 10 -2.70 4.03 -7.82
CA PRO A 10 -4.06 3.99 -7.30
C PRO A 10 -5.00 2.98 -8.00
N ALA A 11 -4.75 2.69 -9.27
CA ALA A 11 -5.52 1.74 -10.07
C ALA A 11 -4.65 0.64 -10.71
N THR A 12 -3.40 0.49 -10.27
CA THR A 12 -2.43 -0.40 -10.92
C THR A 12 -1.98 -1.48 -9.97
N THR A 13 -2.44 -2.70 -10.26
CA THR A 13 -2.09 -3.90 -9.52
C THR A 13 -1.22 -4.81 -10.39
N VAL A 14 -0.02 -5.09 -9.92
CA VAL A 14 0.94 -5.99 -10.57
C VAL A 14 1.01 -7.28 -9.76
N ARG A 15 0.76 -8.41 -10.41
CA ARG A 15 1.01 -9.72 -9.82
C ARG A 15 2.43 -10.17 -10.19
N LEU A 16 3.31 -10.26 -9.19
CA LEU A 16 4.64 -10.83 -9.34
C LEU A 16 4.62 -12.31 -8.94
N VAL A 17 4.94 -13.20 -9.87
CA VAL A 17 5.19 -14.61 -9.55
C VAL A 17 6.62 -14.77 -9.02
N ASN A 18 6.87 -15.79 -8.21
CA ASN A 18 8.16 -15.97 -7.53
C ASN A 18 9.37 -16.00 -8.51
N LYS A 19 9.18 -16.53 -9.73
CA LYS A 19 10.18 -16.55 -10.80
C LYS A 19 10.59 -15.15 -11.31
N GLN A 20 9.79 -14.12 -11.05
CA GLN A 20 10.07 -12.73 -11.43
C GLN A 20 10.83 -11.97 -10.32
N ILE A 21 11.03 -12.57 -9.14
CA ILE A 21 11.72 -11.93 -8.02
C ILE A 21 13.19 -12.34 -8.05
N SER A 22 14.07 -11.42 -8.43
CA SER A 22 15.52 -11.65 -8.44
C SER A 22 16.10 -11.84 -7.03
N GLY A 23 15.48 -11.24 -6.00
CA GLY A 23 15.90 -11.40 -4.61
C GLY A 23 14.95 -10.71 -3.63
N ARG A 24 14.80 -11.28 -2.44
CA ARG A 24 14.01 -10.73 -1.33
C ARG A 24 14.75 -11.03 -0.03
N ARG A 25 15.04 -9.98 0.74
CA ARG A 25 15.73 -10.09 2.04
C ARG A 25 15.08 -9.16 3.04
N VAL A 26 15.17 -9.53 4.31
CA VAL A 26 14.88 -8.60 5.42
C VAL A 26 16.09 -7.68 5.57
N THR A 27 15.84 -6.39 5.78
CA THR A 27 16.89 -5.38 5.99
C THR A 27 16.67 -4.67 7.32
N GLU A 28 17.76 -4.31 7.98
CA GLU A 28 17.70 -3.46 9.19
C GLU A 28 17.57 -1.98 8.85
N VAL A 29 17.84 -1.61 7.59
CA VAL A 29 17.67 -0.25 7.07
C VAL A 29 16.27 -0.12 6.51
N SER A 30 15.52 0.89 7.01
CA SER A 30 14.19 1.26 6.50
C SER A 30 14.31 2.00 5.17
N LEU A 31 13.34 1.78 4.27
CA LEU A 31 13.18 2.56 3.05
C LEU A 31 12.53 3.93 3.29
N MET A 32 11.95 4.16 4.48
CA MET A 32 11.47 5.50 4.83
C MET A 32 12.67 6.43 5.06
N PRO A 33 12.80 7.54 4.32
CA PRO A 33 13.86 8.51 4.56
C PRO A 33 13.69 9.14 5.95
N ALA A 34 14.82 9.44 6.59
CA ALA A 34 14.81 10.18 7.85
C ALA A 34 14.14 11.55 7.64
N GLY A 35 13.34 11.96 8.63
CA GLY A 35 12.65 13.24 8.64
C GLY A 35 11.47 13.39 7.67
N LEU A 36 11.02 12.29 7.03
CA LEU A 36 9.83 12.31 6.17
C LEU A 36 8.59 12.86 6.88
N LEU A 37 8.46 12.59 8.18
CA LEU A 37 7.33 13.02 9.00
C LEU A 37 7.57 14.36 9.70
N ASP A 38 8.81 14.87 9.71
CA ASP A 38 9.19 16.07 10.48
C ASP A 38 8.53 17.34 9.96
N MET A 39 8.13 17.34 8.68
CA MET A 39 7.45 18.47 8.03
C MET A 39 5.93 18.37 8.06
N LEU A 40 5.37 17.29 8.62
CA LEU A 40 3.93 17.04 8.66
C LEU A 40 3.38 17.43 10.03
N ALA A 41 2.26 18.16 10.06
CA ALA A 41 1.54 18.36 11.31
C ALA A 41 0.85 17.06 11.74
N ASP A 42 0.49 16.94 13.03
CA ASP A 42 -0.23 15.78 13.56
C ASP A 42 -1.50 15.44 12.77
N ARG A 43 -2.17 16.48 12.24
CA ARG A 43 -3.34 16.33 11.37
C ARG A 43 -2.99 15.68 10.03
N ASP A 44 -1.90 16.10 9.41
CA ASP A 44 -1.46 15.55 8.13
C ASP A 44 -1.06 14.07 8.28
N ILE A 45 -0.47 13.71 9.43
CA ILE A 45 -0.16 12.32 9.78
C ILE A 45 -1.44 11.50 9.98
N ALA A 46 -2.44 12.06 10.67
CA ALA A 46 -3.74 11.41 10.87
C ALA A 46 -4.49 11.19 9.55
N ASP A 47 -4.47 12.18 8.66
CA ASP A 47 -5.10 12.11 7.34
C ASP A 47 -4.37 11.09 6.44
N LEU A 48 -3.04 11.08 6.44
CA LEU A 48 -2.25 10.06 5.74
C LEU A 48 -2.56 8.66 6.26
N TYR A 49 -2.64 8.48 7.58
CA TYR A 49 -2.98 7.20 8.19
C TYR A 49 -4.38 6.72 7.81
N ALA A 50 -5.36 7.63 7.83
CA ALA A 50 -6.73 7.34 7.41
C ALA A 50 -6.79 6.93 5.93
N TYR A 51 -6.05 7.64 5.07
CA TYR A 51 -5.91 7.29 3.66
C TYR A 51 -5.30 5.90 3.46
N LEU A 52 -4.17 5.60 4.11
CA LEU A 52 -3.52 4.28 4.02
C LEU A 52 -4.44 3.15 4.52
N LYS A 53 -5.22 3.38 5.59
CA LYS A 53 -6.25 2.44 6.04
C LYS A 53 -7.34 2.21 4.99
N SER A 54 -7.78 3.26 4.30
CA SER A 54 -8.79 3.17 3.25
C SER A 54 -8.34 2.31 2.07
N LEU A 55 -7.03 2.27 1.78
CA LEU A 55 -6.47 1.43 0.71
C LEU A 55 -6.44 -0.06 1.06
N GLY A 56 -6.38 -0.40 2.36
CA GLY A 56 -6.39 -1.78 2.87
C GLY A 56 -7.78 -2.40 2.98
N SER A 57 -8.84 -1.59 2.90
CA SER A 57 -10.21 -2.08 2.74
C SER A 57 -10.51 -2.18 1.24
N PRO A 58 -10.82 -3.37 0.68
CA PRO A 58 -11.43 -3.42 -0.64
C PRO A 58 -12.67 -2.54 -0.56
N ALA A 59 -12.78 -1.60 -1.51
CA ALA A 59 -13.86 -0.63 -1.59
C ALA A 59 -15.20 -1.25 -1.15
N ALA A 60 -15.89 -0.57 -0.23
CA ALA A 60 -17.28 -0.86 0.08
C ALA A 60 -18.04 -1.07 -1.25
N GLU A 61 -18.63 -2.25 -1.37
CA GLU A 61 -19.50 -2.67 -2.46
C GLU A 61 -20.41 -1.50 -2.88
N GLY A 62 -20.23 -1.01 -4.11
CA GLY A 62 -21.18 -0.06 -4.70
C GLY A 62 -22.59 -0.67 -4.69
N PRO A 63 -23.66 0.16 -4.63
CA PRO A 63 -25.00 -0.33 -4.38
C PRO A 63 -25.40 -1.36 -5.43
N LYS A 64 -25.66 -2.59 -4.97
CA LYS A 64 -26.23 -3.67 -5.78
C LYS A 64 -27.62 -3.21 -6.23
N LYS A 65 -27.77 -2.82 -7.51
CA LYS A 65 -29.08 -2.61 -8.11
C LYS A 65 -29.86 -3.92 -8.02
N ALA A 66 -30.91 -3.93 -7.21
CA ALA A 66 -31.93 -4.97 -7.24
C ALA A 66 -32.71 -4.83 -8.56
N GLY A 67 -32.66 -5.87 -9.38
CA GLY A 67 -33.60 -6.10 -10.47
C GLY A 67 -34.79 -6.91 -9.98
#